data_AF-W7BFT0-F1
#
_entry.id   AF-W7BFT0-F1
#
_cell.length_a   1.000
_cell.length_b   1.000
_cell.length_c   1.000
_cell.angle_alpha   90.00
_cell.angle_beta   90.00
_cell.angle_gamma   90.00
#
_symmetry.space_group_name_H-M   'P 1'
#
loop_
_entity.id
_entity.type
_entity.pdbx_description
1 polymer ?
#
loop_
_entity_poly.entity_id
_entity_poly.type
_entity_poly.pdbx_seq_one_letter_code
_entity_poly.pdbx_strand_id
1 'polypeptide(L)'
;MDFFAKEDVLGLANLLLDSKSEYSFQVISNELIVTKYEKSDIIEKVINTQEGYFYHYVHMQNQVERMIEKEALLRLPSEQRISLALFQIVTKFGESTGKQHISRFPKQISKGMIAQYTSMNPNTITNVIQKLEEEEIIHPLRRTIHVDMSKLEMKLKEML
;
A
#
# COMPACT_ATOMS: atom_id res chain seq x y z
N MET A 1 3.04 5.92 6.82
CA MET A 1 3.42 4.53 6.46
C MET A 1 2.81 4.22 5.12
N ASP A 2 3.58 3.59 4.23
CA ASP A 2 3.11 3.08 2.94
C ASP A 2 3.71 1.69 2.68
N PHE A 3 3.13 0.94 1.74
CA PHE A 3 3.55 -0.42 1.39
C PHE A 3 4.07 -0.48 -0.05
N PHE A 4 5.20 -1.15 -0.21
CA PHE A 4 5.87 -1.33 -1.49
C PHE A 4 6.01 -2.81 -1.82
N ALA A 5 5.94 -3.15 -3.10
CA ALA A 5 6.12 -4.51 -3.60
C ALA A 5 7.11 -4.56 -4.76
N LYS A 6 7.12 -5.71 -5.45
CA LYS A 6 7.91 -5.92 -6.66
C LYS A 6 7.64 -4.77 -7.65
N GLU A 7 8.69 -4.33 -8.34
CA GLU A 7 8.65 -3.27 -9.35
C GLU A 7 8.48 -1.83 -8.81
N ASP A 8 8.23 -1.65 -7.50
CA ASP A 8 8.29 -0.33 -6.89
C ASP A 8 9.76 0.13 -6.72
N VAL A 9 10.02 1.40 -7.04
CA VAL A 9 11.32 2.06 -6.79
C VAL A 9 11.31 2.70 -5.40
N LEU A 10 12.32 2.37 -4.59
CA LEU A 10 12.50 2.94 -3.25
C LEU A 10 13.57 4.05 -3.30
N GLY A 11 13.23 5.23 -2.80
CA GLY A 11 14.15 6.37 -2.74
C GLY A 11 14.14 7.24 -4.01
N LEU A 12 15.30 7.83 -4.33
CA LEU A 12 15.48 8.82 -5.40
C LEU A 12 14.49 10.01 -5.28
N ALA A 13 14.23 10.47 -4.06
CA ALA A 13 13.34 11.61 -3.80
C ALA A 13 13.89 12.96 -4.31
N ASN A 14 15.21 13.03 -4.52
CA ASN A 14 15.89 14.17 -5.09
C ASN A 14 17.22 13.73 -5.74
N LEU A 15 17.79 14.61 -6.57
CA LEU A 15 19.06 14.39 -7.26
C LEU A 15 20.27 15.04 -6.56
N LEU A 16 20.15 15.46 -5.30
CA LEU A 16 21.25 16.08 -4.55
C LEU A 16 22.14 15.01 -3.91
N LEU A 17 23.42 14.94 -4.25
CA LEU A 17 24.34 13.87 -3.80
C LEU A 17 24.41 13.74 -2.26
N ASP A 18 24.48 14.86 -1.54
CA ASP A 18 24.66 14.88 -0.08
C ASP A 18 23.34 14.99 0.71
N SER A 19 22.20 14.72 0.07
CA SER A 19 20.92 14.74 0.79
C SER A 19 20.82 13.57 1.77
N LYS A 20 20.31 13.83 2.98
CA LYS A 20 19.92 12.77 3.91
C LYS A 20 18.67 12.04 3.39
N SER A 21 18.53 10.76 3.75
CA SER A 21 17.31 10.02 3.47
C SER A 21 16.16 10.60 4.27
N GLU A 22 15.07 10.95 3.58
CA GLU A 22 13.82 11.42 4.20
C GLU A 22 12.98 10.26 4.72
N TYR A 23 13.25 9.04 4.25
CA TYR A 23 12.46 7.84 4.53
C TYR A 23 13.34 6.71 5.07
N SER A 24 12.72 5.87 5.90
CA SER A 24 13.25 4.57 6.29
C SER A 24 12.34 3.48 5.74
N PHE A 25 12.93 2.36 5.33
CA PHE A 25 12.22 1.21 4.80
C PHE A 25 12.46 0.02 5.71
N GLN A 26 11.39 -0.73 5.99
CA GLN A 26 11.45 -1.96 6.78
C GLN A 26 10.91 -3.12 5.95
N VAL A 27 11.68 -4.21 5.92
CA VAL A 27 11.24 -5.45 5.28
C VAL A 27 10.22 -6.15 6.17
N ILE A 28 9.02 -6.39 5.62
CA ILE A 28 7.95 -7.12 6.30
C ILE A 28 7.68 -8.49 5.66
N SER A 29 8.19 -8.72 4.44
CA SER A 29 8.13 -10.00 3.75
C SER A 29 9.16 -10.99 4.30
N ASN A 30 8.94 -12.27 4.03
CA ASN A 30 9.92 -13.31 4.38
C ASN A 30 11.21 -13.19 3.55
N GLU A 31 11.06 -12.71 2.31
CA GLU A 31 12.15 -12.55 1.36
C GLU A 31 11.98 -11.20 0.66
N LEU A 32 13.11 -10.53 0.42
CA LEU A 32 13.19 -9.31 -0.36
C LEU A 32 14.42 -9.41 -1.24
N ILE A 33 14.22 -9.24 -2.54
CA ILE A 33 15.30 -9.10 -3.51
C ILE A 33 15.24 -7.67 -4.04
N VAL A 34 16.31 -6.91 -3.83
CA VAL A 34 16.45 -5.53 -4.32
C VAL A 34 17.74 -5.39 -5.12
N THR A 35 17.67 -4.63 -6.20
CA THR A 35 18.86 -4.16 -6.89
C THR A 35 19.20 -2.77 -6.36
N LYS A 36 20.28 -2.68 -5.58
CA LYS A 36 20.78 -1.40 -5.05
C LYS A 36 21.69 -0.75 -6.08
N TYR A 37 21.49 0.55 -6.29
CA TYR A 37 22.38 1.41 -7.08
C TYR A 37 22.94 2.51 -6.20
N GLU A 38 24.16 2.94 -6.50
CA GLU A 38 24.72 4.16 -5.89
C GLU A 38 24.04 5.40 -6.50
N LYS A 39 23.76 6.39 -5.64
CA LYS A 39 22.99 7.56 -6.05
C LYS A 39 23.70 8.37 -7.14
N SER A 40 25.03 8.46 -7.05
CA SER A 40 25.89 9.11 -8.04
C SER A 40 25.68 8.55 -9.44
N ASP A 41 25.68 7.22 -9.55
CA ASP A 41 25.62 6.52 -10.84
C ASP A 41 24.25 6.70 -11.49
N ILE A 42 23.18 6.75 -10.68
CA ILE A 42 21.83 7.04 -11.16
C ILE A 42 21.72 8.50 -11.61
N ILE A 43 22.25 9.45 -10.84
CA ILE A 43 22.23 10.88 -11.21
C ILE A 43 22.99 11.10 -12.52
N GLU A 44 24.18 10.51 -12.65
CA GLU A 44 24.97 10.58 -13.88
C GLU A 44 24.17 10.07 -15.08
N LYS A 45 23.52 8.91 -14.96
CA LYS A 45 22.65 8.36 -16.02
C LYS A 45 21.45 9.25 -16.32
N VAL A 46 20.80 9.81 -15.30
CA VAL A 46 19.64 10.70 -15.44
C VAL A 46 20.01 11.97 -16.19
N ILE A 47 21.18 12.54 -15.91
CA ILE A 47 21.66 13.78 -16.55
C ILE A 47 22.15 13.51 -17.98
N ASN A 48 22.81 12.37 -18.21
CA ASN A 48 23.45 12.07 -19.49
C ASN A 48 22.55 11.30 -20.48
N THR A 49 21.33 10.92 -20.08
CA THR A 49 20.34 10.27 -20.97
C THR A 49 19.30 11.28 -21.42
N GLN A 50 18.99 11.31 -22.72
CA GLN A 50 18.02 12.25 -23.31
C GLN A 50 16.64 12.24 -22.59
N GLU A 51 16.21 11.07 -22.11
CA GLU A 51 14.94 10.89 -21.38
C GLU A 51 15.13 10.78 -19.86
N GLY A 52 16.36 10.86 -19.35
CA GLY A 52 16.67 10.57 -17.95
C GLY A 52 15.92 11.49 -16.98
N TYR A 53 15.89 12.79 -17.28
CA TYR A 53 15.13 13.76 -16.47
C TYR A 53 13.62 13.50 -16.54
N PHE A 54 13.11 13.04 -17.69
CA PHE A 54 11.70 12.68 -17.83
C PHE A 54 11.32 11.50 -16.95
N TYR A 55 12.15 10.44 -16.89
CA TYR A 55 11.94 9.32 -15.96
C TYR A 55 11.90 9.78 -14.50
N HIS A 56 12.81 10.68 -14.10
CA HIS A 56 12.79 11.21 -12.74
C HIS A 56 11.53 12.06 -12.47
N TYR A 57 11.12 12.89 -13.43
CA TYR A 57 9.90 13.68 -13.32
C TYR A 57 8.66 12.80 -13.14
N VAL A 58 8.50 11.75 -13.96
CA VAL A 58 7.38 10.79 -13.84
C VAL A 58 7.43 10.06 -12.49
N HIS A 59 8.61 9.63 -12.03
CA HIS A 59 8.77 9.03 -10.70
C HIS A 59 8.29 9.98 -9.61
N MET A 60 8.67 11.25 -9.65
CA MET A 60 8.23 12.25 -8.67
C MET A 60 6.73 12.53 -8.74
N GLN A 61 6.13 12.57 -9.94
CA GLN A 61 4.67 12.71 -10.09
C GLN A 61 3.93 11.52 -9.45
N ASN A 62 4.40 10.30 -9.67
CA ASN A 62 3.81 9.10 -9.06
C ASN A 62 3.92 9.13 -7.53
N GLN A 63 5.00 9.68 -6.96
CA GLN A 63 5.14 9.86 -5.51
C GLN A 63 4.13 10.89 -4.98
N VAL A 64 3.96 12.01 -5.66
CA VAL A 64 2.99 13.05 -5.29
C VAL A 64 1.56 12.51 -5.37
N GLU A 65 1.22 11.76 -6.42
CA GLU A 65 -0.09 11.13 -6.57
C GLU A 65 -0.40 10.18 -5.41
N ARG A 66 0.55 9.32 -5.02
CA ARG A 66 0.41 8.46 -3.83
C ARG A 66 0.19 9.25 -2.55
N MET A 67 0.85 10.40 -2.39
CA MET A 67 0.63 11.27 -1.22
C MET A 67 -0.79 11.87 -1.24
N ILE A 68 -1.30 12.27 -2.40
CA ILE A 68 -2.66 12.80 -2.56
C ILE A 68 -3.70 11.70 -2.27
N GLU A 69 -3.54 10.51 -2.83
CA GLU A 69 -4.41 9.37 -2.55
C GLU A 69 -4.42 9.03 -1.06
N LYS A 70 -3.24 9.08 -0.43
CA LYS A 70 -3.10 8.85 1.00
C LYS A 70 -3.84 9.90 1.82
N GLU A 71 -3.72 11.15 1.44
CA GLU A 71 -4.37 12.28 2.07
C GLU A 71 -5.90 12.16 1.99
N ALA A 72 -6.42 11.83 0.79
CA ALA A 72 -7.83 11.57 0.56
C ALA A 72 -8.36 10.42 1.42
N LEU A 73 -7.64 9.29 1.48
CA LEU A 73 -7.96 8.16 2.37
C LEU A 73 -8.10 8.62 3.83
N LEU A 74 -7.17 9.45 4.31
CA LEU A 74 -7.13 9.93 5.69
C LEU A 74 -8.22 10.97 6.02
N ARG A 75 -8.96 11.47 5.03
CA ARG A 75 -10.15 12.32 5.26
C ARG A 75 -11.43 11.52 5.45
N LEU A 76 -11.46 10.25 5.03
CA LEU A 76 -12.66 9.43 5.11
C LEU A 76 -13.05 9.09 6.56
N PRO A 77 -14.36 8.92 6.85
CA PRO A 77 -14.84 8.38 8.12
C PRO A 77 -14.22 7.01 8.42
N SER A 78 -14.14 6.64 9.70
CA SER A 78 -13.37 5.46 10.15
C SER A 78 -13.72 4.16 9.43
N GLU A 79 -15.01 3.81 9.30
CA GLU A 79 -15.43 2.57 8.64
C GLU A 79 -15.07 2.56 7.16
N GLN A 80 -15.35 3.64 6.44
CA GLN A 80 -15.05 3.78 5.02
C GLN A 80 -13.54 3.78 4.77
N ARG A 81 -12.77 4.51 5.60
CA ARG A 81 -11.31 4.55 5.54
C ARG A 81 -10.69 3.17 5.69
N ILE A 82 -11.13 2.41 6.69
CA ILE A 82 -10.59 1.08 6.96
C ILE A 82 -10.99 0.11 5.85
N SER A 83 -12.24 0.16 5.39
CA SER A 83 -12.74 -0.67 4.29
C SER A 83 -11.98 -0.39 2.99
N LEU A 84 -11.75 0.89 2.66
CA LEU A 84 -11.01 1.30 1.47
C LEU A 84 -9.53 0.89 1.58
N ALA A 85 -8.91 1.07 2.73
CA ALA A 85 -7.53 0.63 2.96
C ALA A 85 -7.39 -0.89 2.79
N LEU A 86 -8.33 -1.68 3.33
CA LEU A 86 -8.35 -3.13 3.14
C LEU A 86 -8.50 -3.49 1.66
N PHE A 87 -9.42 -2.83 0.95
CA PHE A 87 -9.60 -3.04 -0.49
C PHE A 87 -8.32 -2.73 -1.27
N GLN A 88 -7.71 -1.56 -1.07
CA GLN A 88 -6.46 -1.16 -1.73
C GLN A 88 -5.31 -2.14 -1.45
N ILE A 89 -5.15 -2.57 -0.19
CA ILE A 89 -4.12 -3.53 0.21
C ILE A 89 -4.34 -4.89 -0.47
N VAL A 90 -5.56 -5.41 -0.50
CA VAL A 90 -5.84 -6.70 -1.13
C VAL A 90 -5.72 -6.61 -2.64
N THR A 91 -6.15 -5.51 -3.26
CA THR A 91 -5.99 -5.30 -4.70
C THR A 91 -4.51 -5.26 -5.11
N LYS A 92 -3.66 -4.60 -4.31
CA LYS A 92 -2.23 -4.45 -4.64
C LYS A 92 -1.38 -5.66 -4.24
N PHE A 93 -1.72 -6.34 -3.14
CA PHE A 93 -0.84 -7.36 -2.53
C PHE A 93 -1.52 -8.70 -2.25
N GLY A 94 -2.82 -8.81 -2.47
CA GLY A 94 -3.59 -10.02 -2.18
C GLY A 94 -3.22 -11.19 -3.08
N GLU A 95 -3.34 -12.40 -2.55
CA GLU A 95 -3.13 -13.64 -3.32
C GLU A 95 -4.47 -14.17 -3.82
N SER A 96 -4.60 -14.46 -5.11
CA SER A 96 -5.80 -15.11 -5.65
C SER A 96 -5.97 -16.51 -5.07
N THR A 97 -7.18 -16.83 -4.63
CA THR A 97 -7.48 -18.15 -4.03
C THR A 97 -8.00 -19.17 -5.03
N GLY A 98 -8.07 -18.81 -6.32
CA GLY A 98 -8.69 -19.63 -7.38
C GLY A 98 -10.22 -19.66 -7.33
N LYS A 99 -10.84 -19.14 -6.26
CA LYS A 99 -12.28 -18.88 -6.18
C LYS A 99 -12.58 -17.50 -6.76
N GLN A 100 -13.69 -17.38 -7.47
CA GLN A 100 -14.12 -16.12 -8.05
C GLN A 100 -14.34 -15.07 -6.95
N HIS A 101 -13.80 -13.87 -7.14
CA HIS A 101 -13.93 -12.70 -6.26
C HIS A 101 -13.35 -12.83 -4.83
N ILE A 102 -12.75 -13.97 -4.47
CA ILE A 102 -12.14 -14.16 -3.14
C ILE A 102 -10.62 -14.06 -3.24
N SER A 103 -10.08 -13.05 -2.55
CA SER A 103 -8.64 -12.84 -2.43
C SER A 103 -8.19 -13.05 -0.99
N ARG A 104 -6.99 -13.60 -0.80
CA ARG A 104 -6.37 -13.73 0.52
C ARG A 104 -5.64 -12.45 0.87
N PHE A 105 -5.93 -11.92 2.07
CA PHE A 105 -5.23 -10.78 2.63
C PHE A 105 -3.75 -11.13 2.91
N PRO A 106 -2.80 -10.23 2.62
CA PRO A 106 -1.37 -10.47 2.85
C PRO A 106 -1.08 -10.77 4.32
N LYS A 107 -0.60 -11.98 4.62
CA LYS A 107 -0.35 -12.44 6.01
C LYS A 107 0.72 -11.62 6.74
N GLN A 108 1.58 -10.93 6.00
CA GLN A 108 2.66 -10.10 6.52
C GLN A 108 2.18 -8.74 7.01
N ILE A 109 1.02 -8.28 6.55
CA ILE A 109 0.44 -7.00 6.96
C ILE A 109 -0.44 -7.27 8.20
N SER A 110 0.02 -6.82 9.35
CA SER A 110 -0.70 -6.99 10.61
C SER A 110 -1.81 -5.95 10.80
N LYS A 111 -2.77 -6.23 11.70
CA LYS A 111 -3.77 -5.24 12.13
C LYS A 111 -3.14 -3.94 12.65
N GLY A 112 -1.98 -4.04 13.32
CA GLY A 112 -1.23 -2.88 13.78
C GLY A 112 -0.65 -2.04 12.64
N MET A 113 -0.19 -2.67 11.57
CA MET A 113 0.24 -1.96 10.36
C MET A 113 -0.93 -1.29 9.65
N ILE A 114 -2.12 -1.93 9.61
CA ILE A 114 -3.34 -1.30 9.07
C ILE A 114 -3.74 -0.08 9.93
N ALA A 115 -3.66 -0.20 11.25
CA ALA A 115 -3.91 0.89 12.19
C ALA A 115 -3.00 2.09 11.90
N GLN A 116 -1.68 1.85 11.78
CA GLN A 116 -0.71 2.88 11.41
C GLN A 116 -0.93 3.45 10.01
N TYR A 117 -1.29 2.61 9.04
CA TYR A 117 -1.57 3.05 7.68
C TYR A 117 -2.79 3.99 7.66
N THR A 118 -3.87 3.64 8.36
CA THR A 118 -5.12 4.42 8.37
C THR A 118 -5.15 5.55 9.41
N SER A 119 -4.10 5.71 10.22
CA SER A 119 -4.08 6.59 11.40
C SER A 119 -5.26 6.34 12.35
N MET A 120 -5.59 5.05 12.57
CA MET A 120 -6.65 4.60 13.46
C MET A 120 -6.09 3.86 14.67
N ASN A 121 -6.86 3.80 15.75
CA ASN A 121 -6.50 2.94 16.87
C ASN A 121 -6.79 1.45 16.54
N PRO A 122 -6.04 0.49 17.11
CA PRO A 122 -6.24 -0.94 16.85
C PRO A 122 -7.63 -1.48 17.21
N ASN A 123 -8.33 -0.86 18.17
CA ASN A 123 -9.68 -1.27 18.56
C ASN A 123 -10.69 -0.94 17.46
N THR A 124 -10.59 0.24 16.84
CA THR A 124 -11.43 0.65 15.70
C THR A 124 -11.18 -0.26 14.50
N ILE A 125 -9.92 -0.64 14.22
CA ILE A 125 -9.62 -1.65 13.20
C ILE A 125 -10.34 -2.97 13.52
N THR A 126 -10.28 -3.43 14.77
CA THR A 126 -10.89 -4.69 15.19
C THR A 126 -12.41 -4.66 15.04
N ASN A 127 -13.05 -3.57 15.48
CA ASN A 127 -14.51 -3.41 15.39
C ASN A 127 -14.98 -3.40 13.93
N VAL A 128 -14.27 -2.69 13.03
CA VAL A 128 -14.63 -2.67 11.61
C VAL A 128 -14.40 -4.04 10.96
N ILE A 129 -13.31 -4.75 11.29
CA ILE A 129 -13.10 -6.11 10.79
C ILE A 129 -14.21 -7.06 11.26
N GLN A 130 -14.64 -6.97 12.52
CA GLN A 130 -15.76 -7.78 13.03
C GLN A 130 -17.06 -7.46 12.30
N LYS A 131 -17.36 -6.19 12.05
CA LYS A 131 -18.53 -5.79 11.26
C LYS A 131 -18.48 -6.36 9.83
N LEU A 132 -17.32 -6.29 9.18
CA LEU A 132 -17.12 -6.86 7.84
C LEU A 132 -17.22 -8.40 7.85
N GLU A 133 -16.91 -9.05 8.98
CA GLU A 133 -17.11 -10.49 9.17
C GLU A 133 -18.58 -10.85 9.34
N GLU A 134 -19.33 -10.08 10.13
CA GLU A 134 -20.78 -10.21 10.29
C GLU A 134 -21.54 -9.99 8.96
N GLU A 135 -21.02 -9.10 8.11
CA GLU A 135 -21.55 -8.82 6.77
C GLU A 135 -21.11 -9.85 5.71
N GLU A 136 -20.38 -10.90 6.11
CA GLU A 136 -19.84 -11.93 5.21
C GLU A 136 -18.96 -11.38 4.08
N ILE A 137 -18.25 -10.28 4.33
CA ILE A 137 -17.28 -9.67 3.42
C ILE A 137 -15.87 -10.20 3.73
N ILE A 138 -15.60 -10.42 5.02
CA ILE A 138 -14.35 -10.96 5.51
C ILE A 138 -14.60 -12.33 6.15
N HIS A 139 -13.78 -13.31 5.76
CA HIS A 139 -13.82 -14.65 6.33
C HIS A 139 -12.46 -14.99 6.94
N PRO A 140 -12.32 -14.99 8.28
CA PRO A 140 -11.13 -15.50 8.92
C PRO A 140 -11.06 -17.02 8.74
N LEU A 141 -10.02 -17.49 8.04
CA LEU A 141 -9.76 -18.91 7.88
C LEU A 141 -8.38 -19.24 8.47
N ARG A 142 -8.38 -19.94 9.60
CA ARG A 142 -7.19 -20.29 10.39
C ARG A 142 -6.39 -19.05 10.84
N ARG A 143 -5.35 -18.69 10.08
CA ARG A 143 -4.43 -17.56 10.33
C ARG A 143 -4.38 -16.57 9.16
N THR A 144 -5.34 -16.67 8.24
CA THR A 144 -5.43 -15.86 7.03
C THR A 144 -6.82 -15.26 6.92
N ILE A 145 -6.89 -14.03 6.47
CA ILE A 145 -8.15 -13.36 6.17
C ILE A 145 -8.43 -13.57 4.68
N HIS A 146 -9.62 -14.05 4.35
CA HIS A 146 -10.13 -14.05 2.97
C HIS A 146 -11.13 -12.91 2.84
N VAL A 147 -11.05 -12.18 1.73
CA VAL A 147 -11.87 -11.01 1.46
C VAL A 147 -12.65 -11.26 0.18
N ASP A 148 -13.97 -11.12 0.25
CA ASP A 148 -14.82 -11.03 -0.93
C ASP A 148 -14.70 -9.62 -1.51
N MET A 149 -13.91 -9.51 -2.58
CA MET A 149 -13.59 -8.23 -3.21
C MET A 149 -14.81 -7.58 -3.84
N SER A 150 -15.77 -8.37 -4.33
CA SER A 150 -16.98 -7.84 -4.95
C SER A 150 -17.95 -7.26 -3.93
N LYS A 151 -18.16 -7.95 -2.80
CA LYS A 151 -18.96 -7.39 -1.70
C LYS A 151 -18.32 -6.16 -1.08
N LEU A 152 -16.99 -6.18 -0.88
CA LEU A 152 -16.27 -5.03 -0.34
C LEU A 152 -16.36 -3.81 -1.27
N GLU A 153 -16.24 -4.01 -2.59
CA GLU A 153 -16.40 -2.94 -3.57
C GLU A 153 -17.82 -2.38 -3.59
N MET A 154 -18.86 -3.22 -3.52
CA MET A 154 -20.26 -2.77 -3.44
C MET A 154 -20.49 -1.92 -2.19
N LYS A 155 -20.05 -2.39 -1.01
CA LYS A 155 -20.17 -1.64 0.24
C LYS A 155 -19.48 -0.28 0.17
N LEU A 156 -18.30 -0.21 -0.46
CA LEU A 156 -17.59 1.07 -0.65
C LEU A 156 -18.36 2.04 -1.55
N LYS A 157 -19.05 1.54 -2.58
CA LYS A 157 -19.91 2.36 -3.45
C LYS A 157 -21.15 2.89 -2.73
N GLU A 158 -21.71 2.14 -1.78
CA GLU A 158 -22.84 2.58 -0.95
C GLU A 158 -22.46 3.65 0.08
N MET A 159 -21.17 3.78 0.39
CA MET A 159 -20.63 4.77 1.33
C MET A 159 -20.20 6.10 0.67
N LEU A 160 -20.25 6.19 -0.66
CA LEU A 160 -19.92 7.38 -1.45
C LEU A 160 -21.19 8.16 -1.78
#